data_AF-X1VJB8-F1
#
_entry.id   AF-X1VJB8-F1
#
_cell.length_a   1.000
_cell.length_b   1.000
_cell.length_c   1.000
_cell.angle_alpha   90.00
_cell.angle_beta   90.00
_cell.angle_gamma   90.00
#
_symmetry.space_group_name_H-M   'P 1'
#
loop_
_entity.id
_entity.type
_entity.pdbx_description
1 polymer ?
#
loop_
_entity_poly.entity_id
_entity_poly.type
_entity_poly.pdbx_seq_one_letter_code
_entity_poly.pdbx_strand_id
1 'polypeptide(L)'
;MINTGLKGKLVLVTGGNHGIGAATARAFSREGAKVFINYLRLSPKEYGGISEEEARKAKTPGIAYYHAMQTKSADEVVRDIREKGGECEAWETDLADPANIPKLYDRVEASFGKVDVLINNAAHDQPDTFVPQS
;
A
#
# COMPACT_ATOMS: atom_id res chain seq x y z
N MET A 1 0.17 -29.65 7.04
CA MET A 1 0.03 -28.26 6.54
C MET A 1 -0.49 -27.42 7.70
N ILE A 2 0.13 -26.28 7.99
CA ILE A 2 -0.28 -25.42 9.11
C ILE A 2 -1.58 -24.70 8.72
N ASN A 3 -2.58 -24.72 9.61
CA ASN A 3 -3.76 -23.87 9.45
C ASN A 3 -3.44 -22.49 10.03
N THR A 4 -3.36 -21.49 9.17
CA THR A 4 -3.06 -20.11 9.58
C THR A 4 -4.27 -19.39 10.18
N GLY A 5 -5.49 -19.92 10.02
CA GLY A 5 -6.72 -19.28 10.48
C GLY A 5 -7.13 -18.03 9.68
N LEU A 6 -6.44 -17.77 8.57
CA LEU A 6 -6.62 -16.56 7.75
C LEU A 6 -7.65 -16.73 6.61
N LYS A 7 -8.04 -17.97 6.30
CA LYS A 7 -8.99 -18.25 5.22
C LYS A 7 -10.31 -17.50 5.44
N GLY A 8 -10.70 -16.69 4.47
CA GLY A 8 -11.92 -15.88 4.48
C GLY A 8 -11.84 -14.63 5.37
N LYS A 9 -10.74 -14.40 6.09
CA LYS A 9 -10.53 -13.19 6.88
C LYS A 9 -10.31 -11.99 5.98
N LEU A 10 -10.83 -10.83 6.39
CA LEU A 10 -10.59 -9.59 5.69
C LEU A 10 -9.38 -8.85 6.28
N VAL A 11 -8.39 -8.60 5.42
CA VAL A 11 -7.15 -7.90 5.75
C VAL A 11 -7.13 -6.55 5.04
N LEU A 12 -7.13 -5.46 5.82
CA LEU A 12 -6.90 -4.11 5.33
C LEU A 12 -5.40 -3.79 5.37
N VAL A 13 -4.80 -3.53 4.22
CA VAL A 13 -3.37 -3.18 4.08
C VAL A 13 -3.25 -1.73 3.62
N THR A 14 -2.61 -0.88 4.43
CA THR A 14 -2.29 0.50 4.05
C THR A 14 -0.95 0.57 3.34
N GLY A 15 -0.81 1.43 2.33
CA GLY A 15 0.41 1.52 1.50
C GLY A 15 0.68 0.23 0.70
N GLY A 16 -0.37 -0.47 0.26
CA GLY A 16 -0.27 -1.79 -0.39
C GLY A 16 -0.06 -1.76 -1.90
N ASN A 17 0.14 -0.60 -2.52
CA ASN A 17 0.36 -0.43 -3.96
C ASN A 17 1.76 -0.86 -4.43
N HIS A 18 2.74 -0.99 -3.53
CA HIS A 18 4.08 -1.47 -3.85
C HIS A 18 4.83 -2.02 -2.62
N GLY A 19 6.08 -2.44 -2.82
CA GLY A 19 7.03 -2.76 -1.75
C GLY A 19 6.51 -3.80 -0.76
N ILE A 20 6.74 -3.54 0.52
CA ILE A 20 6.36 -4.43 1.63
C ILE A 20 4.84 -4.62 1.68
N GLY A 21 4.06 -3.55 1.57
CA GLY A 21 2.59 -3.63 1.59
C GLY A 21 2.03 -4.53 0.50
N ALA A 22 2.54 -4.42 -0.74
CA ALA A 22 2.15 -5.29 -1.84
C ALA A 22 2.55 -6.76 -1.61
N ALA A 23 3.76 -7.01 -1.09
CA ALA A 23 4.20 -8.36 -0.75
C ALA A 23 3.33 -8.98 0.35
N THR A 24 2.97 -8.19 1.36
CA THR A 24 2.06 -8.58 2.45
C THR A 24 0.66 -8.90 1.91
N ALA A 25 0.10 -8.05 1.06
CA ALA A 25 -1.19 -8.30 0.40
C ALA A 25 -1.20 -9.64 -0.37
N ARG A 26 -0.16 -9.90 -1.17
CA ARG A 26 0.00 -11.16 -1.89
C ARG A 26 0.13 -12.36 -0.94
N ALA A 27 0.86 -12.21 0.17
CA ALA A 27 1.04 -13.26 1.15
C ALA A 27 -0.28 -13.63 1.84
N PHE A 28 -1.04 -12.65 2.33
CA PHE A 28 -2.36 -12.89 2.94
C PHE A 28 -3.34 -13.53 1.96
N SER A 29 -3.35 -13.08 0.70
CA SER A 29 -4.21 -13.68 -0.32
C SER A 29 -3.87 -15.16 -0.57
N ARG A 30 -2.59 -15.55 -0.56
CA ARG A 30 -2.17 -16.96 -0.69
C ARG A 30 -2.66 -17.85 0.46
N GLU A 31 -2.88 -17.26 1.63
CA GLU A 31 -3.49 -17.92 2.79
C GLU A 31 -5.04 -17.97 2.72
N GLY A 32 -5.62 -17.49 1.62
CA GLY A 32 -7.06 -17.48 1.39
C GLY A 32 -7.80 -16.32 2.06
N ALA A 33 -7.09 -15.30 2.52
CA ALA A 33 -7.70 -14.07 3.02
C ALA A 33 -8.22 -13.19 1.87
N LYS A 34 -9.26 -12.41 2.16
CA LYS A 34 -9.68 -11.29 1.31
C LYS A 34 -8.82 -10.09 1.66
N VAL A 35 -8.39 -9.32 0.66
CA VAL A 35 -7.48 -8.20 0.87
C VAL A 35 -8.08 -6.90 0.36
N PHE A 36 -8.06 -5.87 1.19
CA PHE A 36 -8.35 -4.51 0.76
C PHE A 36 -7.09 -3.67 0.88
N ILE A 37 -6.71 -3.01 -0.21
CA ILE A 37 -5.52 -2.17 -0.27
C ILE A 37 -5.92 -0.70 -0.19
N ASN A 38 -5.51 -0.01 0.87
CA ASN A 38 -5.40 1.44 0.83
C ASN A 38 -4.02 1.82 0.25
N TYR A 39 -3.99 2.90 -0.52
CA TYR A 39 -2.75 3.54 -0.95
C TYR A 39 -2.97 5.03 -1.22
N LEU A 40 -1.86 5.76 -1.39
CA LEU A 40 -1.84 7.14 -1.86
C LEU A 40 -0.70 7.27 -2.88
N ARG A 41 -0.95 7.91 -4.02
CA ARG A 41 0.10 8.26 -4.97
C ARG A 41 0.68 9.61 -4.60
N LEU A 42 2.01 9.67 -4.53
CA LEU A 42 2.73 10.91 -4.25
C LEU A 42 3.46 11.37 -5.51
N SER A 43 3.48 12.68 -5.77
CA SER A 43 4.27 13.22 -6.87
C SER A 43 5.77 13.18 -6.52
N PRO A 44 6.65 12.73 -7.43
CA PRO A 44 8.10 12.81 -7.24
C PRO A 44 8.60 14.24 -7.01
N LYS A 45 7.88 15.23 -7.56
CA LYS A 45 8.22 16.65 -7.41
C LYS A 45 7.95 17.15 -5.99
N GLU A 46 6.87 16.67 -5.36
CA GLU A 46 6.45 17.08 -4.02
C GLU A 46 7.34 16.47 -2.94
N TYR A 47 7.89 15.27 -3.19
CA TYR A 47 8.60 14.50 -2.17
C TYR A 47 10.11 14.40 -2.34
N GLY A 48 10.62 14.56 -3.56
CA GLY A 48 12.03 14.26 -3.87
C GLY A 48 12.81 15.32 -4.61
N GLY A 49 12.15 16.39 -5.07
CA GLY A 49 12.79 17.37 -5.94
C GLY A 49 13.27 16.81 -7.28
N ILE A 50 12.85 15.60 -7.67
CA ILE A 50 13.21 14.97 -8.95
C ILE A 50 12.04 15.02 -9.93
N SER A 51 12.35 15.01 -11.22
CA SER A 51 11.32 14.98 -12.26
C SER A 51 10.63 13.61 -12.34
N GLU A 52 9.40 13.59 -12.87
CA GLU A 52 8.70 12.34 -13.17
C GLU A 52 9.47 11.46 -14.17
N GLU A 53 10.22 12.08 -15.09
CA GLU A 53 11.02 11.36 -16.07
C GLU A 53 12.18 10.61 -15.41
N GLU A 54 12.87 11.26 -14.47
CA GLU A 54 13.93 10.64 -13.68
C GLU A 54 13.40 9.49 -12.83
N ALA A 55 12.27 9.69 -12.16
CA ALA A 55 11.60 8.64 -11.40
C ALA A 55 11.25 7.44 -12.30
N ARG A 56 10.64 7.67 -13.47
CA ARG A 56 10.24 6.59 -14.41
C ARG A 56 11.43 5.80 -14.95
N LYS A 57 12.60 6.42 -15.09
CA LYS A 57 13.83 5.76 -15.57
C LYS A 57 14.62 5.04 -14.47
N ALA A 58 14.33 5.32 -13.19
CA ALA A 58 15.05 4.73 -12.08
C ALA A 58 14.80 3.21 -12.00
N LYS A 59 15.88 2.43 -12.11
CA LYS A 59 15.88 0.96 -11.99
C LYS A 59 16.72 0.44 -10.83
N THR A 60 17.64 1.28 -10.34
CA THR A 60 18.55 0.95 -9.25
C THR A 60 17.94 1.43 -7.93
N PRO A 61 17.99 0.63 -6.85
CA PRO A 61 17.56 1.09 -5.53
C PRO A 61 18.22 2.41 -5.14
N GLY A 62 17.41 3.35 -4.64
CA GLY A 62 17.81 4.71 -4.27
C GLY A 62 16.60 5.65 -4.20
N ILE A 63 16.82 6.92 -3.87
CA ILE A 63 15.76 7.93 -3.69
C ILE A 63 14.87 8.05 -4.94
N ALA A 64 15.46 8.09 -6.14
CA ALA A 64 14.70 8.19 -7.37
C ALA A 64 13.80 6.97 -7.62
N TYR A 65 14.31 5.76 -7.33
CA TYR A 65 13.51 4.54 -7.41
C TYR A 65 12.40 4.51 -6.36
N TYR A 66 12.71 4.92 -5.12
CA TYR A 66 11.73 5.01 -4.04
C TYR A 66 10.54 5.92 -4.43
N HIS A 67 10.81 7.13 -4.92
CA HIS A 67 9.75 8.04 -5.38
C HIS A 67 9.00 7.51 -6.59
N ALA A 68 9.70 6.85 -7.53
CA ALA A 68 9.03 6.20 -8.65
C ALA A 68 8.00 5.16 -8.19
N MET A 69 8.33 4.37 -7.17
CA MET A 69 7.41 3.38 -6.62
C MET A 69 6.20 4.04 -5.96
N GLN A 70 6.36 5.17 -5.27
CA GLN A 70 5.25 5.92 -4.65
C GLN A 70 4.24 6.49 -5.65
N THR A 71 4.59 6.60 -6.94
CA THR A 71 3.65 7.03 -7.98
C THR A 71 2.69 5.93 -8.45
N LYS A 72 2.95 4.66 -8.07
CA LYS A 72 2.22 3.52 -8.64
C LYS A 72 0.80 3.42 -8.10
N SER A 73 -0.14 3.02 -8.96
CA SER A 73 -1.46 2.55 -8.51
C SER A 73 -1.36 1.13 -7.93
N ALA A 74 -2.43 0.68 -7.27
CA ALA A 74 -2.54 -0.70 -6.79
C ALA A 74 -3.02 -1.70 -7.85
N ASP A 75 -3.31 -1.25 -9.09
CA ASP A 75 -3.97 -2.08 -10.12
C ASP A 75 -3.20 -3.36 -10.45
N GLU A 76 -1.87 -3.27 -10.52
CA GLU A 76 -1.00 -4.43 -10.76
C GLU A 76 -1.09 -5.44 -9.61
N VAL A 77 -1.18 -4.95 -8.37
CA VAL A 77 -1.29 -5.80 -7.18
C VAL A 77 -2.63 -6.50 -7.16
N VAL A 78 -3.71 -5.74 -7.35
CA VAL A 78 -5.10 -6.24 -7.41
C VAL A 78 -5.26 -7.27 -8.54
N ARG A 79 -4.79 -6.94 -9.75
CA ARG A 79 -4.86 -7.84 -10.91
C ARG A 79 -4.17 -9.17 -10.62
N ASP A 80 -2.92 -9.14 -10.17
CA ASP A 80 -2.16 -10.36 -9.91
C ASP A 80 -2.74 -11.21 -8.76
N ILE A 81 -3.35 -10.59 -7.75
CA ILE A 81 -4.08 -11.34 -6.71
C ILE A 81 -5.31 -12.03 -7.30
N ARG A 82 -6.11 -11.30 -8.10
CA ARG A 82 -7.33 -11.83 -8.72
C ARG A 82 -7.04 -12.93 -9.73
N GLU A 83 -6.00 -12.78 -10.56
CA GLU A 83 -5.55 -13.79 -11.51
C GLU A 83 -5.12 -15.10 -10.83
N LYS A 84 -4.67 -15.02 -9.56
CA LYS A 84 -4.34 -16.19 -8.73
C LYS A 84 -5.52 -16.73 -7.92
N GLY A 85 -6.74 -16.24 -8.20
CA GLY A 85 -7.97 -16.69 -7.57
C GLY A 85 -8.27 -16.04 -6.21
N GLY A 86 -7.51 -15.01 -5.80
CA GLY A 86 -7.76 -14.27 -4.58
C GLY A 86 -8.82 -13.17 -4.76
N GLU A 87 -9.44 -12.76 -3.65
CA GLU A 87 -10.34 -11.61 -3.59
C GLU A 87 -9.55 -10.37 -3.14
N CYS A 88 -9.44 -9.36 -4.01
CA CYS A 88 -8.77 -8.12 -3.68
C CYS A 88 -9.47 -6.90 -4.27
N GLU A 89 -9.58 -5.83 -3.48
CA GLU A 89 -9.97 -4.49 -3.92
C GLU A 89 -8.96 -3.46 -3.43
N ALA A 90 -8.97 -2.27 -4.03
CA ALA A 90 -8.13 -1.17 -3.61
C ALA A 90 -8.87 0.15 -3.69
N TRP A 91 -8.48 1.08 -2.83
CA TRP A 91 -8.94 2.46 -2.88
C TRP A 91 -7.81 3.43 -2.56
N GLU A 92 -7.67 4.44 -3.42
CA GLU A 92 -6.75 5.54 -3.21
C GLU A 92 -7.37 6.59 -2.31
N THR A 93 -6.79 6.81 -1.14
CA THR A 93 -7.23 7.84 -0.21
C THR A 93 -6.10 8.25 0.72
N ASP A 94 -6.06 9.54 1.06
CA ASP A 94 -5.07 10.09 1.97
C ASP A 94 -5.48 9.85 3.43
N LEU A 95 -4.65 9.10 4.15
CA LEU A 95 -4.84 8.79 5.57
C LEU A 95 -4.28 9.88 6.50
N ALA A 96 -3.57 10.88 5.97
CA ALA A 96 -3.20 12.06 6.73
C ALA A 96 -4.41 12.94 7.06
N ASP A 97 -5.52 12.82 6.31
CA ASP A 97 -6.81 13.42 6.63
C ASP A 97 -7.67 12.45 7.47
N PRO A 98 -7.90 12.72 8.76
CA PRO A 98 -8.71 11.87 9.63
C PRO A 98 -10.14 11.68 9.15
N ALA A 99 -10.69 12.61 8.34
CA ALA A 99 -12.04 12.49 7.79
C ALA A 99 -12.18 11.35 6.77
N ASN A 100 -11.06 10.82 6.26
CA ASN A 100 -11.07 9.69 5.32
C ASN A 100 -11.07 8.34 6.02
N ILE A 101 -10.70 8.27 7.31
CA ILE A 101 -10.64 7.00 8.05
C ILE A 101 -12.03 6.32 8.10
N PRO A 102 -13.13 7.00 8.52
CA PRO A 102 -14.44 6.36 8.52
C PRO A 102 -14.87 5.90 7.11
N LYS A 103 -14.62 6.73 6.10
CA LYS A 103 -14.96 6.42 4.69
C LYS A 103 -14.21 5.18 4.18
N LEU A 104 -12.96 5.00 4.61
CA LEU A 104 -12.18 3.81 4.26
C LEU A 104 -12.83 2.56 4.84
N TYR A 105 -13.17 2.58 6.13
CA TYR A 105 -13.85 1.45 6.77
C TYR A 105 -15.22 1.19 6.13
N ASP A 106 -16.05 2.21 5.91
CA ASP A 106 -17.34 2.07 5.23
C ASP A 106 -17.19 1.39 3.86
N ARG A 107 -16.18 1.81 3.09
CA ARG A 107 -15.90 1.25 1.77
C ARG A 107 -15.44 -0.20 1.84
N VAL A 108 -14.52 -0.50 2.75
CA VAL A 108 -13.98 -1.85 2.96
C VAL A 108 -15.10 -2.81 3.38
N GLU A 109 -15.93 -2.36 4.31
CA GLU A 109 -17.05 -3.14 4.85
C GLU A 109 -18.15 -3.37 3.82
N ALA A 110 -18.43 -2.39 2.95
CA ALA A 110 -19.33 -2.56 1.83
C ALA A 110 -18.84 -3.60 0.81
N SER A 111 -17.52 -3.74 0.61
CA SER A 111 -16.95 -4.69 -0.35
C SER A 111 -16.87 -6.11 0.21
N PHE A 112 -16.37 -6.29 1.44
CA PHE A 112 -16.00 -7.62 1.96
C PHE A 112 -16.53 -7.93 3.37
N GLY A 113 -17.23 -7.00 4.02
CA GLY A 113 -17.66 -7.10 5.41
C GLY A 113 -16.61 -6.61 6.41
N LYS A 114 -16.75 -6.98 7.68
CA LYS A 114 -15.91 -6.47 8.78
C LYS A 114 -14.42 -6.75 8.56
N VAL A 115 -13.57 -5.76 8.87
CA VAL A 115 -12.11 -5.93 8.92
C VAL A 115 -11.71 -6.82 10.11
N ASP A 116 -10.98 -7.90 9.83
CA ASP A 116 -10.41 -8.78 10.86
C ASP A 116 -8.97 -8.40 11.24
N VAL A 117 -8.19 -7.94 10.25
CA VAL A 117 -6.76 -7.63 10.41
C VAL A 117 -6.46 -6.29 9.76
N LEU A 118 -5.77 -5.41 10.49
CA LEU A 118 -5.21 -4.18 9.96
C LEU A 118 -3.68 -4.29 9.87
N ILE A 119 -3.14 -4.04 8.69
CA ILE A 119 -1.71 -3.84 8.47
C ILE A 119 -1.46 -2.34 8.29
N ASN A 120 -0.98 -1.71 9.35
CA ASN A 120 -0.58 -0.30 9.35
C ASN A 120 0.83 -0.14 8.77
N ASN A 121 0.93 -0.22 7.43
CA ASN A 121 2.19 -0.20 6.69
C ASN A 121 2.43 1.13 5.95
N ALA A 122 1.40 1.93 5.68
CA ALA A 122 1.60 3.27 5.15
C ALA A 122 2.44 4.09 6.14
N ALA A 123 3.57 4.59 5.67
CA ALA A 123 4.52 5.35 6.47
C ALA A 123 5.10 6.49 5.65
N HIS A 124 5.41 7.59 6.35
CA HIS A 124 6.18 8.71 5.85
C HIS A 124 7.44 8.83 6.68
N ASP A 125 8.58 9.00 6.02
CA ASP A 125 9.85 9.35 6.64
C ASP A 125 10.28 10.74 6.17
N GLN A 126 10.65 11.60 7.12
CA GLN A 126 11.35 12.86 6.85
C GLN A 126 12.77 12.72 7.41
N PRO A 127 13.80 12.72 6.54
CA PRO A 127 15.17 12.67 7.00
C PRO A 127 15.47 13.93 7.82
N ASP A 128 15.54 13.78 9.15
CA ASP A 128 16.09 14.81 10.02
C ASP A 128 17.60 14.64 10.12
N THR A 129 18.34 15.74 10.05
CA THR A 129 19.79 15.73 10.18
C THR A 129 20.15 16.09 11.60
N PHE A 130 20.62 15.12 12.38
CA PHE A 130 21.36 15.37 13.63
C PHE A 130 22.76 15.93 13.33
N VAL A 131 22.86 16.98 12.51
CA VAL A 131 24.09 17.75 12.36
C VAL A 131 24.01 18.85 13.41
N PRO A 132 24.82 18.79 14.49
CA PRO A 132 24.88 19.89 15.44
C PRO A 132 25.21 21.16 14.68
N GLN A 133 24.46 22.24 14.90
CA GLN A 133 24.89 23.54 14.40
C GLN A 133 26.19 23.89 15.11
N SER A 134 27.28 23.90 14.34
CA SER A 134 28.62 24.30 14.78
C SER A 134 28.69 25.78 15.16
#